data_AF-A0A150SFD5-F1
#
_entry.id   AF-A0A150SFD5-F1
#
_cell.length_a   1.000
_cell.length_b   1.000
_cell.length_c   1.000
_cell.angle_alpha   90.00
_cell.angle_beta   90.00
_cell.angle_gamma   90.00
#
_symmetry.space_group_name_H-M   'P 1'
#
loop_
_entity.id
_entity.type
_entity.pdbx_description
1 polymer ?
#
loop_
_entity_poly.entity_id
_entity_poly.type
_entity_poly.pdbx_seq_one_letter_code
_entity_poly.pdbx_strand_id
1 'polypeptide(L)'
;MSFMDKGKFLSTLCEALQQQEPSTIDLSKSFVDNGGYSLAAVRWIDLIYPATGVVLNFFDVMGDQPLEALLGAATPAAPADGSGSAVEAEEGVL
;
A
#
# COMPACT_ATOMS: atom_id res chain seq x y z
N MET A 1 8.34 -18.64 0.58
CA MET A 1 8.55 -17.17 0.63
C MET A 1 7.41 -16.54 -0.14
N SER A 2 6.37 -16.06 0.55
CA SER A 2 5.28 -15.36 -0.15
C SER A 2 5.77 -13.96 -0.50
N PHE A 3 6.20 -13.82 -1.74
CA PHE A 3 6.15 -12.56 -2.47
C PHE A 3 4.74 -11.97 -2.30
N MET A 4 4.64 -10.65 -2.16
CA MET A 4 3.40 -9.88 -2.00
C MET A 4 2.20 -10.54 -2.70
N ASP A 5 1.09 -10.74 -1.98
CA ASP A 5 -0.10 -11.40 -2.52
C ASP A 5 -0.64 -10.60 -3.72
N LYS A 6 -0.29 -11.07 -4.93
CA LYS A 6 -0.61 -10.40 -6.19
C LYS A 6 -2.13 -10.21 -6.35
N GLY A 7 -2.93 -11.11 -5.79
CA GLY A 7 -4.38 -11.00 -5.73
C GLY A 7 -4.81 -9.75 -4.97
N LYS A 8 -4.36 -9.60 -3.72
CA LYS A 8 -4.65 -8.41 -2.89
C LYS A 8 -4.09 -7.12 -3.47
N PHE A 9 -2.91 -7.15 -4.08
CA PHE A 9 -2.33 -5.99 -4.77
C PHE A 9 -3.26 -5.52 -5.90
N LEU A 10 -3.66 -6.44 -6.79
CA LEU A 10 -4.54 -6.12 -7.91
C LEU A 10 -5.93 -5.69 -7.44
N SER A 11 -6.49 -6.32 -6.40
CA SER A 11 -7.80 -5.94 -5.85
C SER A 11 -7.80 -4.52 -5.29
N THR A 12 -6.80 -4.18 -4.46
CA THR A 12 -6.69 -2.83 -3.87
C THR A 12 -6.35 -1.77 -4.92
N LEU A 13 -5.55 -2.12 -5.93
CA LEU A 13 -5.25 -1.23 -7.06
C LEU A 13 -6.49 -0.97 -7.92
N CYS A 14 -7.26 -2.03 -8.24
CA CYS A 14 -8.51 -1.92 -9.00
C CYS A 14 -9.53 -1.03 -8.27
N GLU A 15 -9.63 -1.20 -6.95
CA GLU A 15 -10.49 -0.37 -6.10
C GLU A 15 -10.04 1.10 -6.09
N ALA A 16 -8.72 1.34 -5.97
CA ALA A 16 -8.17 2.69 -5.97
C ALA A 16 -8.33 3.42 -7.31
N LEU A 17 -8.15 2.69 -8.42
CA LEU A 17 -8.35 3.20 -9.78
C LEU A 17 -9.83 3.26 -10.18
N GLN A 18 -10.74 2.78 -9.33
CA GLN A 18 -12.18 2.66 -9.60
C GLN A 18 -12.48 1.92 -10.91
N GLN A 19 -11.61 0.96 -11.27
CA GLN A 19 -11.78 0.13 -12.45
C GLN A 19 -12.81 -0.96 -12.17
N GLN A 20 -13.65 -1.28 -13.15
CA GLN A 20 -14.65 -2.35 -13.02
C GLN A 20 -14.03 -3.75 -13.06
N GLU A 21 -12.89 -3.93 -13.74
CA GLU A 21 -12.29 -5.24 -13.94
C GLU A 21 -10.77 -5.19 -13.74
N PRO A 22 -10.17 -6.08 -12.94
CA PRO A 22 -8.72 -6.13 -12.73
C PRO A 22 -7.95 -6.55 -14.00
N SER A 23 -8.65 -7.09 -15.01
CA SER A 23 -8.09 -7.44 -16.31
C SER A 23 -7.70 -6.23 -17.17
N THR A 24 -8.19 -5.03 -16.84
CA THR A 24 -7.83 -3.80 -17.56
C THR A 24 -6.54 -3.17 -17.07
N ILE A 25 -6.03 -3.63 -15.92
CA ILE A 25 -4.78 -3.14 -15.33
C ILE A 25 -3.61 -3.83 -16.01
N ASP A 26 -2.78 -3.03 -16.67
CA ASP A 26 -1.54 -3.47 -17.28
C ASP A 26 -0.38 -3.28 -16.31
N LEU A 27 0.18 -4.39 -15.84
CA LEU A 27 1.27 -4.39 -14.86
C LEU A 27 2.62 -3.92 -15.43
N SER A 28 2.77 -3.96 -16.76
CA SER A 28 4.00 -3.48 -17.44
C SER A 28 4.00 -1.95 -17.54
N LYS A 29 2.87 -1.32 -17.26
CA LYS A 29 2.68 0.13 -17.31
C LYS A 29 2.72 0.73 -15.90
N SER A 30 3.01 2.02 -15.83
CA SER A 30 3.05 2.78 -14.57
C SER A 30 1.62 3.04 -14.07
N PHE A 31 1.48 3.39 -12.79
CA PHE A 31 0.18 3.68 -12.17
C PHE A 31 -0.60 4.77 -12.92
N VAL A 32 0.09 5.84 -13.35
CA VAL A 32 -0.52 6.97 -14.06
C VAL A 32 -0.98 6.58 -15.46
N ASP A 33 -0.24 5.71 -16.16
CA ASP A 33 -0.59 5.23 -17.50
C ASP A 33 -1.82 4.31 -17.48
N ASN A 34 -2.08 3.65 -16.34
CA ASN A 34 -3.31 2.91 -16.06
C ASN A 34 -4.50 3.81 -15.67
N GLY A 35 -4.37 5.13 -15.77
CA GLY A 35 -5.42 6.10 -15.40
C GLY A 35 -5.39 6.53 -13.92
N GLY A 36 -4.31 6.22 -13.20
CA GLY A 36 -4.10 6.63 -11.83
C GLY A 36 -3.79 8.12 -11.68
N TYR A 37 -4.29 8.71 -10.60
CA TYR A 37 -4.09 10.11 -10.24
C TYR A 37 -3.76 10.25 -8.75
N SER A 38 -3.32 11.43 -8.32
CA SER A 38 -2.81 11.65 -6.96
C SER A 38 -3.75 11.17 -5.84
N LEU A 39 -5.05 11.41 -5.97
CA LEU A 39 -6.03 10.95 -4.98
C LEU A 39 -6.20 9.43 -5.01
N ALA A 40 -6.18 8.80 -6.19
CA ALA A 40 -6.18 7.35 -6.32
C ALA A 40 -4.91 6.74 -5.70
N ALA A 41 -3.74 7.36 -5.87
CA ALA A 41 -2.49 6.89 -5.25
C ALA A 41 -2.58 6.92 -3.72
N VAL A 42 -3.07 8.01 -3.13
CA VAL A 42 -3.26 8.12 -1.68
C VAL A 42 -4.25 7.07 -1.17
N ARG A 43 -5.38 6.89 -1.86
CA ARG A 43 -6.34 5.82 -1.53
C ARG A 43 -5.70 4.46 -1.62
N TRP A 44 -4.91 4.19 -2.65
CA TRP A 44 -4.29 2.89 -2.83
C TRP A 44 -3.33 2.55 -1.70
N ILE A 45 -2.50 3.52 -1.28
CA ILE A 45 -1.58 3.39 -0.14
C ILE A 45 -2.34 3.04 1.14
N ASP A 46 -3.49 3.69 1.38
CA ASP A 46 -4.35 3.44 2.55
C ASP A 46 -5.00 2.05 2.51
N LEU A 47 -5.38 1.57 1.33
CA LEU A 47 -6.02 0.26 1.13
C LEU A 47 -5.04 -0.91 1.17
N ILE A 48 -3.85 -0.74 0.59
CA ILE A 48 -2.89 -1.84 0.44
C ILE A 48 -2.21 -2.19 1.76
N TYR A 49 -2.00 -1.21 2.64
CA TYR A 49 -1.38 -1.40 3.94
C TYR A 49 -2.11 -2.42 4.83
N PRO A 50 -3.42 -2.29 5.15
CA PRO A 50 -4.13 -3.28 5.96
C PRO A 50 -4.31 -4.62 5.24
N ALA A 51 -4.32 -4.63 3.90
CA ALA A 51 -4.49 -5.86 3.12
C ALA A 51 -3.23 -6.73 3.07
N THR A 52 -2.07 -6.10 2.93
CA THR A 52 -0.79 -6.78 2.63
C THR A 52 0.30 -6.54 3.67
N GLY A 53 0.14 -5.55 4.55
CA GLY A 53 1.17 -5.09 5.46
C GLY A 53 2.31 -4.35 4.77
N VAL A 54 2.16 -3.91 3.51
CA VAL A 54 3.19 -3.18 2.75
C VAL A 54 2.92 -1.69 2.81
N VAL A 55 3.98 -0.91 3.00
CA VAL A 55 3.94 0.55 2.87
C VAL A 55 4.45 0.92 1.47
N LEU A 56 3.59 1.54 0.67
CA LEU A 56 3.97 2.15 -0.60
C LEU A 56 4.20 3.65 -0.41
N ASN A 57 5.23 4.19 -1.07
CA ASN A 57 5.49 5.62 -1.08
C ASN A 57 4.72 6.31 -2.21
N PHE A 58 4.13 7.46 -1.93
CA PHE A 58 3.37 8.23 -2.93
C PHE A 58 4.20 8.56 -4.18
N PHE A 59 5.45 8.99 -4.01
CA PHE A 59 6.34 9.30 -5.14
C PHE A 59 6.72 8.07 -5.96
N ASP A 60 6.74 6.90 -5.33
CA ASP A 60 7.05 5.62 -5.97
C ASP A 60 5.87 5.17 -6.85
N VAL A 61 4.66 5.25 -6.30
CA VAL A 61 3.39 5.01 -7.00
C VAL A 61 3.19 5.96 -8.16
N MET A 62 3.41 7.26 -7.96
CA MET A 62 3.27 8.30 -9.00
C MET A 62 4.47 8.37 -9.95
N GLY A 63 5.47 7.51 -9.78
CA GLY A 63 6.65 7.45 -10.62
C GLY A 63 6.36 6.85 -12.00
N ASP A 64 7.40 6.85 -12.85
CA ASP A 64 7.36 6.27 -14.19
C ASP A 64 7.57 4.74 -14.19
N GLN A 65 7.94 4.16 -13.06
CA GLN A 65 8.20 2.73 -12.97
C GLN A 65 6.94 1.88 -13.18
N PRO A 66 7.09 0.66 -13.72
CA PRO A 66 5.95 -0.22 -13.95
C PRO A 66 5.42 -0.81 -12.63
N LEU A 67 4.13 -1.13 -12.59
CA LEU A 67 3.46 -1.68 -11.40
C LEU A 67 4.09 -2.99 -10.93
N GLU A 68 4.64 -3.80 -11.83
CA GLU A 68 5.40 -5.01 -11.47
C GLU A 68 6.67 -4.72 -10.67
N ALA A 69 7.33 -3.58 -10.92
CA ALA A 69 8.49 -3.14 -10.15
C ALA A 69 8.06 -2.75 -8.73
N LEU A 70 6.92 -2.07 -8.58
CA LEU A 70 6.33 -1.75 -7.27
C LEU A 70 5.98 -3.02 -6.49
N LEU A 71 5.43 -4.03 -7.15
CA LEU A 71 5.11 -5.32 -6.53
C LEU A 71 6.37 -6.04 -6.01
N GLY A 72 7.50 -5.92 -6.73
CA GLY A 72 8.78 -6.50 -6.35
C GLY A 72 9.57 -5.67 -5.33
N ALA A 73 9.41 -4.35 -5.34
CA ALA A 73 10.08 -3.41 -4.43
C ALA A 73 9.34 -3.26 -3.08
N ALA A 74 8.08 -3.69 -3.04
CA ALA A 74 7.24 -3.70 -1.85
C ALA A 74 7.93 -4.36 -0.66
N THR A 75 8.41 -3.54 0.26
CA THR A 75 8.96 -3.99 1.54
C THR A 75 7.80 -4.25 2.50
N PRO A 76 7.72 -5.44 3.13
CA PRO A 76 6.79 -5.64 4.22
C PRO A 76 7.09 -4.59 5.29
N ALA A 77 6.08 -3.87 5.75
CA ALA A 77 6.19 -3.05 6.93
C ALA A 77 6.69 -3.99 8.02
N ALA A 78 7.90 -3.75 8.52
CA ALA A 78 8.34 -4.39 9.73
C ALA A 78 7.22 -4.21 10.77
N PRO A 79 6.85 -5.27 11.52
CA PRO A 79 5.82 -5.13 12.53
C PRO A 79 6.23 -3.94 13.39
N ALA A 80 5.33 -2.97 13.52
CA ALA A 80 5.46 -1.95 14.54
C ALA A 80 5.48 -2.70 15.88
N ASP A 81 6.69 -3.01 16.35
CA ASP A 81 6.94 -3.52 17.68
C ASP A 81 6.44 -2.43 18.61
N GLY A 82 5.26 -2.66 19.17
CA GLY A 82 4.59 -1.79 20.12
C GLY A 82 5.36 -1.77 21.43
N SER A 83 6.58 -1.24 21.43
CA SER A 83 7.25 -0.76 22.63
C SER A 83 6.91 0.71 22.82
N GLY A 84 5.65 0.95 23.16
CA GLY A 84 5.12 2.24 23.61
C GLY A 84 4.50 2.01 24.97
N SER A 85 5.36 2.02 26.00
CA SER A 85 5.05 1.78 27.41
C SER A 85 3.68 2.30 27.84
N ALA A 86 2.97 1.43 28.56
CA ALA A 86 1.89 1.81 29.43
C ALA A 86 2.32 3.03 30.27
N VAL A 87 1.59 4.13 30.15
CA VAL A 87 1.64 5.18 31.18
C VAL A 87 0.67 4.70 32.25
N GLU A 88 1.19 3.89 33.18
CA GLU A 88 0.54 3.67 34.47
C GLU A 88 0.46 5.04 35.15
N ALA A 89 -0.71 5.67 35.07
CA ALA A 89 -1.05 6.81 35.91
C ALA A 89 -1.47 6.27 37.27
N GLU A 90 -0.50 5.82 38.06
CA GLU A 90 -0.71 5.52 39.47
C GLU A 90 0.12 6.49 40.34
N GLU A 91 -0.62 7.14 41.23
CA GLU A 91 -0.25 7.78 42.49
C GLU A 91 0.42 9.17 42.50
N GLY A 92 -0.29 10.09 43.15
CA GLY A 92 0.16 11.41 43.54
C GLY A 92 -0.87 12.09 44.44
N VAL A 93 -1.26 11.40 45.52
CA VAL A 93 -1.88 12.06 46.67
C VAL A 93 -0.81 12.85 47.40
N LEU A 94 -1.10 14.12 47.69
CA LEU A 94 -0.87 14.89 48.93
C LEU A 94 -0.98 16.40 48.64
#